data_AF-A0A4Y2M7D9-F1
#
_entry.id   AF-A0A4Y2M7D9-F1
#
_cell.length_a   1.000
_cell.length_b   1.000
_cell.length_c   1.000
_cell.angle_alpha   90.00
_cell.angle_beta   90.00
_cell.angle_gamma   90.00
#
_symmetry.space_group_name_H-M   'P 1'
#
loop_
_entity.id
_entity.type
_entity.pdbx_description
1 polymer ?
#
loop_
_entity_poly.entity_id
_entity_poly.type
_entity_poly.pdbx_seq_one_letter_code
_entity_poly.pdbx_strand_id
1 'polypeptide(L)'
;LNDRIISSASNIYPYRAYLETLLNYGEDAKKSLLSCEAFYKDDKPYQVDPVSEEACESLKKRYQLMANSRTLDMIGQLHCNIFQQNRLMLNLVDMKIKMIRSKPNFCLLSTNNSEYNVVLEHASLFVRKVKVSPGVSLGHAKALEKTSAKYPIYRVVCKTYSVPKGSLSFMQDNVFLGSMPKRLIITFVKNAAINGQYSLNPFNFKHYKLNFLGIYLDGQPVPCKPIELNYESENYIRAYHSLFSGFNRDKGIYISRE
;
A
#
# COMPACT_ATOMS: atom_id res chain seq x y z
N LEU A 1 4.59 6.31 -20.18
CA LEU A 1 4.61 7.73 -20.62
C LEU A 1 5.54 7.79 -21.81
N ASN A 2 5.03 8.06 -23.01
CA ASN A 2 5.80 8.01 -24.26
C ASN A 2 6.68 6.73 -24.31
N ASP A 3 6.04 5.57 -24.14
CA ASP A 3 6.63 4.23 -24.06
C ASP A 3 7.62 3.94 -22.92
N ARG A 4 7.96 4.93 -22.10
CA ARG A 4 8.74 4.71 -20.88
C ARG A 4 7.85 4.17 -19.77
N ILE A 5 8.24 3.01 -19.23
CA ILE A 5 7.63 2.42 -18.04
C ILE A 5 8.03 3.25 -16.81
N ILE A 6 7.02 3.78 -16.10
CA ILE A 6 7.24 4.58 -14.88
C ILE A 6 6.99 3.77 -13.60
N SER A 7 5.97 2.91 -13.64
CA SER A 7 5.65 1.97 -12.57
C SER A 7 5.58 0.59 -13.21
N SER A 8 6.43 -0.33 -12.73
CA SER A 8 6.42 -1.72 -13.19
C SER A 8 5.15 -2.43 -12.73
N ALA A 9 4.62 -3.32 -13.57
CA ALA A 9 3.57 -4.23 -13.14
C ALA A 9 4.10 -5.13 -12.01
N SER A 10 3.31 -5.29 -10.95
CA SER A 10 3.67 -6.16 -9.83
C SER A 10 2.42 -6.70 -9.15
N ASN A 11 2.45 -7.96 -8.76
CA ASN A 11 1.33 -8.63 -8.10
C ASN A 11 1.12 -8.18 -6.64
N ILE A 12 1.98 -7.29 -6.15
CA ILE A 12 1.96 -6.74 -4.78
C ILE A 12 1.41 -5.30 -4.74
N TYR A 13 0.82 -4.80 -5.82
CA TYR A 13 0.10 -3.53 -5.82
C TYR A 13 -0.90 -3.41 -4.66
N PRO A 14 -1.69 -4.45 -4.29
CA PRO A 14 -2.63 -4.33 -3.17
C PRO A 14 -1.93 -4.00 -1.84
N TYR A 15 -0.74 -4.56 -1.60
CA TYR A 15 0.05 -4.26 -0.40
C TYR A 15 0.55 -2.82 -0.40
N ARG A 16 1.02 -2.33 -1.56
CA ARG A 16 1.41 -0.93 -1.72
C ARG A 16 0.23 0.00 -1.42
N ALA A 17 -0.91 -0.23 -2.07
CA ALA A 17 -2.10 0.59 -1.89
C ALA A 17 -2.54 0.60 -0.42
N TYR A 18 -2.69 -0.58 0.17
CA TYR A 18 -3.09 -0.72 1.57
C TYR A 18 -2.13 0.01 2.54
N LEU A 19 -0.81 -0.19 2.39
CA LEU A 19 0.18 0.43 3.28
C LEU A 19 0.28 1.95 3.08
N GLU A 20 0.18 2.43 1.84
CA GLU A 20 0.14 3.88 1.59
C GLU A 20 -1.11 4.52 2.19
N THR A 21 -2.28 3.88 2.04
CA THR A 21 -3.54 4.34 2.65
C THR A 21 -3.47 4.29 4.19
N LEU A 22 -2.91 3.22 4.74
CA LEU A 22 -2.76 3.06 6.19
C LEU A 22 -1.76 4.06 6.78
N LEU A 23 -0.65 4.37 6.12
CA LEU A 23 0.44 5.12 6.76
C LEU A 23 0.47 6.62 6.38
N ASN A 24 -0.15 7.02 5.27
CA ASN A 24 -0.11 8.42 4.81
C ASN A 24 -1.36 9.24 5.16
N TYR A 25 -2.47 8.61 5.54
CA TYR A 25 -3.72 9.29 5.86
C TYR A 25 -3.98 9.36 7.37
N GLY A 26 -4.47 10.51 7.81
CA GLY A 26 -4.94 10.71 9.18
C GLY A 26 -6.22 9.93 9.47
N GLU A 27 -6.56 9.84 10.76
CA GLU A 27 -7.78 9.19 11.23
C GLU A 27 -9.05 9.78 10.61
N ASP A 28 -9.16 11.11 10.55
CA ASP A 28 -10.34 11.78 9.97
C ASP A 28 -10.55 11.41 8.50
N ALA A 29 -9.48 11.39 7.71
CA ALA A 29 -9.54 11.01 6.31
C ALA A 29 -9.92 9.52 6.14
N LYS A 30 -9.43 8.65 7.02
CA LYS A 30 -9.80 7.22 7.04
C LYS A 30 -11.26 6.98 7.42
N LYS A 31 -11.82 7.81 8.29
CA LYS A 31 -13.22 7.75 8.71
C LYS A 31 -14.19 8.42 7.72
N SER A 32 -13.70 9.36 6.91
CA SER A 32 -14.51 10.12 5.93
C SER A 32 -14.11 9.81 4.49
N LEU A 33 -13.14 10.54 3.93
CA LEU A 33 -12.72 10.48 2.52
C LEU A 33 -12.49 9.05 2.01
N LEU A 34 -11.78 8.22 2.77
CA LEU A 34 -11.40 6.87 2.33
C LEU A 34 -12.55 5.86 2.39
N SER A 35 -13.72 6.24 2.91
CA SER A 35 -14.94 5.44 2.75
C SER A 35 -15.38 5.36 1.28
N CYS A 36 -15.03 6.35 0.45
CA CYS A 36 -15.20 6.29 -1.01
C CYS A 36 -14.42 5.15 -1.67
N GLU A 37 -13.34 4.70 -1.01
CA GLU A 37 -12.52 3.55 -1.41
C GLU A 37 -12.90 2.27 -0.66
N ALA A 38 -14.03 2.26 0.05
CA ALA A 38 -14.46 1.19 0.95
C ALA A 38 -13.39 0.78 1.98
N PHE A 39 -12.49 1.72 2.34
CA PHE A 39 -11.45 1.47 3.32
C PHE A 39 -12.02 1.61 4.74
N TYR A 40 -11.96 0.52 5.48
CA TYR A 40 -12.27 0.47 6.91
C TYR A 40 -11.18 -0.37 7.57
N LYS A 41 -10.43 0.19 8.53
CA LYS A 41 -9.37 -0.57 9.19
C LYS A 41 -9.98 -1.69 10.03
N ASP A 42 -9.42 -2.89 9.89
CA ASP A 42 -9.81 -4.05 10.68
C ASP A 42 -9.30 -3.94 12.13
N ASP A 43 -10.22 -4.13 13.07
CA ASP A 43 -9.95 -4.31 14.51
C ASP A 43 -9.57 -5.77 14.81
N LYS A 44 -10.21 -6.72 14.13
CA LYS A 44 -9.93 -8.16 14.23
C LYS A 44 -9.55 -8.72 12.86
N PRO A 45 -8.35 -8.42 12.33
CA PRO A 45 -7.97 -8.80 10.96
C PRO A 45 -7.84 -10.32 10.75
N TYR A 46 -7.89 -11.12 11.82
CA TYR A 46 -7.92 -12.58 11.76
C TYR A 46 -9.35 -13.15 11.59
N GLN A 47 -10.39 -12.37 11.86
CA GLN A 47 -11.77 -12.81 11.72
C GLN A 47 -12.22 -12.61 10.27
N VAL A 48 -12.78 -13.67 9.69
CA VAL A 48 -13.16 -13.71 8.26
C VAL A 48 -14.65 -13.89 8.06
N ASP A 49 -15.40 -14.16 9.14
CA ASP A 49 -16.85 -14.27 9.11
C ASP A 49 -17.51 -12.91 9.40
N PRO A 50 -18.17 -12.27 8.42
CA PRO A 50 -18.86 -11.00 8.62
C PRO A 50 -20.17 -11.11 9.43
N VAL A 51 -20.73 -12.30 9.61
CA VAL A 51 -22.00 -12.53 10.31
C VAL A 51 -21.84 -13.16 11.68
N SER A 52 -20.62 -13.55 12.07
CA SER A 52 -20.32 -14.04 13.42
C SER A 52 -20.59 -12.98 14.50
N GLU A 53 -20.94 -13.41 15.71
CA GLU A 53 -21.10 -12.49 16.86
C GLU A 53 -19.79 -11.75 17.20
N GLU A 54 -18.65 -12.39 16.93
CA GLU A 54 -17.32 -11.81 17.14
C GLU A 54 -16.75 -11.13 15.88
N ALA A 55 -17.59 -10.85 14.88
CA ALA A 55 -17.18 -10.31 13.58
C ALA A 55 -16.30 -9.06 13.72
N CYS A 56 -15.38 -8.92 12.78
CA CYS A 56 -14.65 -7.68 12.58
C CYS A 56 -15.63 -6.60 12.08
N GLU A 57 -15.75 -5.49 12.79
CA GLU A 57 -16.78 -4.47 12.51
C GLU A 57 -16.60 -3.83 11.12
N SER A 58 -15.35 -3.60 10.71
CA SER A 58 -15.02 -3.12 9.36
C SER A 58 -15.38 -4.14 8.28
N LEU A 59 -15.19 -5.43 8.54
CA LEU A 59 -15.56 -6.50 7.61
C LEU A 59 -17.08 -6.56 7.46
N LYS A 60 -17.83 -6.46 8.56
CA LYS A 60 -19.29 -6.39 8.55
C LYS A 60 -19.81 -5.20 7.73
N LYS A 61 -19.20 -4.02 7.87
CA LYS A 61 -19.52 -2.85 7.04
C LYS A 61 -19.27 -3.10 5.56
N ARG A 62 -18.10 -3.63 5.19
CA ARG A 62 -17.79 -3.98 3.79
C ARG A 62 -18.71 -5.06 3.24
N TYR A 63 -19.08 -6.05 4.04
CA TYR A 63 -20.04 -7.08 3.67
C TYR A 63 -21.41 -6.46 3.38
N GLN A 64 -21.90 -5.58 4.26
CA GLN A 64 -23.16 -4.86 4.04
C GLN A 64 -23.10 -4.06 2.73
N LEU A 65 -21.99 -3.39 2.41
CA LEU A 65 -21.75 -2.68 1.14
C LEU A 65 -21.99 -3.51 -0.13
N MET A 66 -21.95 -4.84 -0.07
CA MET A 66 -22.14 -5.74 -1.22
C MET A 66 -23.19 -6.84 -0.97
N ALA A 67 -23.97 -6.73 0.12
CA ALA A 67 -24.97 -7.74 0.48
C ALA A 67 -26.00 -7.94 -0.64
N ASN A 68 -26.47 -9.18 -0.79
CA ASN A 68 -27.41 -9.59 -1.85
C ASN A 68 -26.88 -9.32 -3.27
N SER A 69 -25.57 -9.42 -3.47
CA SER A 69 -24.90 -9.22 -4.76
C SER A 69 -25.10 -7.82 -5.34
N ARG A 70 -25.29 -6.81 -4.49
CA ARG A 70 -25.39 -5.42 -4.96
C ARG A 70 -24.05 -4.91 -5.49
N THR A 71 -24.10 -4.13 -6.56
CA THR A 71 -22.93 -3.40 -7.08
C THR A 71 -22.47 -2.36 -6.07
N LEU A 72 -21.15 -2.28 -5.88
CA LEU A 72 -20.50 -1.28 -5.04
C LEU A 72 -19.74 -0.29 -5.92
N ASP A 73 -20.10 0.98 -5.82
CA ASP A 73 -19.37 2.07 -6.45
C ASP A 73 -18.21 2.52 -5.57
N MET A 74 -17.03 2.69 -6.18
CA MET A 74 -15.80 3.11 -5.51
C MET A 74 -15.09 4.20 -6.33
N ILE A 75 -14.49 5.16 -5.64
CA ILE A 75 -13.60 6.16 -6.25
C ILE A 75 -12.41 6.40 -5.34
N GLY A 76 -11.21 6.37 -5.93
CA GLY A 76 -9.95 6.49 -5.21
C GLY A 76 -8.79 6.87 -6.10
N GLN A 77 -7.66 7.17 -5.47
CA GLN A 77 -6.43 7.48 -6.20
C GLN A 77 -5.69 6.21 -6.63
N LEU A 78 -5.18 6.18 -7.86
CA LEU A 78 -4.26 5.11 -8.28
C LEU A 78 -2.89 5.28 -7.59
N HIS A 79 -2.45 4.24 -6.88
CA HIS A 79 -1.17 4.21 -6.16
C HIS A 79 0.01 3.98 -7.12
N CYS A 80 0.31 4.99 -7.94
CA CYS A 80 1.39 4.99 -8.91
C CYS A 80 2.37 6.13 -8.63
N ASN A 81 3.66 5.88 -8.86
CA ASN A 81 4.73 6.83 -8.50
C ASN A 81 4.54 8.24 -9.12
N ILE A 82 4.05 8.32 -10.36
CA ILE A 82 3.83 9.59 -11.06
C ILE A 82 2.62 10.37 -10.53
N PHE A 83 1.60 9.68 -9.99
CA PHE A 83 0.38 10.32 -9.49
C PHE A 83 0.54 10.90 -8.08
N GLN A 84 1.68 10.64 -7.44
CA GLN A 84 1.98 11.11 -6.09
C GLN A 84 2.69 12.49 -6.07
N GLN A 85 2.87 13.13 -7.21
CA GLN A 85 3.53 14.44 -7.31
C GLN A 85 2.58 15.52 -7.85
N ASN A 86 2.81 16.77 -7.45
CA ASN A 86 1.87 17.87 -7.65
C ASN A 86 2.03 18.60 -9.00
N ARG A 87 2.93 18.18 -9.90
CA ARG A 87 3.13 18.86 -11.19
C ARG A 87 2.15 18.29 -12.22
N LEU A 88 1.53 19.20 -12.96
CA LEU A 88 0.70 18.84 -14.09
C LEU A 88 1.56 18.32 -15.23
N MET A 89 1.09 17.27 -15.90
CA MET A 89 1.72 16.80 -17.12
C MET A 89 1.54 17.81 -18.25
N LEU A 90 2.58 17.99 -19.06
CA LEU A 90 2.49 18.79 -20.27
C LEU A 90 1.55 18.14 -21.29
N ASN A 91 1.02 18.96 -22.20
CA ASN A 91 0.26 18.49 -23.34
C ASN A 91 1.12 17.59 -24.24
N LEU A 92 0.46 16.76 -25.05
CA LEU A 92 1.10 15.86 -26.02
C LEU A 92 2.05 14.83 -25.38
N VAL A 93 1.72 14.38 -24.15
CA VAL A 93 2.37 13.24 -23.50
C VAL A 93 1.39 12.08 -23.47
N ASP A 94 1.75 10.98 -24.13
CA ASP A 94 0.94 9.78 -24.18
C ASP A 94 1.06 8.98 -22.88
N MET A 95 -0.09 8.77 -22.25
CA MET A 95 -0.23 7.99 -21.02
C MET A 95 -0.98 6.70 -21.28
N LYS A 96 -0.34 5.57 -20.96
CA LYS A 96 -0.96 4.25 -20.93
C LYS A 96 -1.00 3.74 -19.49
N ILE A 97 -2.19 3.39 -19.02
CA ILE A 97 -2.41 2.74 -17.72
C ILE A 97 -2.91 1.33 -18.00
N LYS A 98 -2.25 0.33 -17.42
CA LYS A 98 -2.69 -1.07 -17.46
C LYS A 98 -2.98 -1.53 -16.05
N MET A 99 -4.21 -1.96 -15.79
CA MET A 99 -4.64 -2.51 -14.51
C MET A 99 -4.94 -4.00 -14.68
N ILE A 100 -4.53 -4.80 -13.69
CA ILE A 100 -4.78 -6.24 -13.64
C ILE A 100 -5.44 -6.50 -12.29
N ARG A 101 -6.65 -7.07 -12.30
CA ARG A 101 -7.39 -7.37 -11.08
C ARG A 101 -6.75 -8.54 -10.35
N SER A 102 -6.64 -8.45 -9.02
CA SER A 102 -6.28 -9.59 -8.18
C SER A 102 -7.32 -10.69 -8.24
N LYS A 103 -6.94 -11.93 -7.94
CA LYS A 103 -7.84 -13.09 -7.95
C LYS A 103 -8.96 -12.94 -6.90
N PRO A 104 -10.17 -13.50 -7.11
CA PRO A 104 -11.27 -13.41 -6.14
C PRO A 104 -10.91 -13.88 -4.73
N ASN A 105 -10.15 -14.98 -4.62
CA ASN A 105 -9.66 -15.54 -3.35
C ASN A 105 -8.61 -14.67 -2.62
N PHE A 106 -8.12 -13.60 -3.24
CA PHE A 106 -7.32 -12.56 -2.60
C PHE A 106 -8.19 -11.36 -2.20
N CYS A 107 -9.17 -11.00 -3.03
CA CYS A 107 -10.02 -9.82 -2.82
C CYS A 107 -11.15 -10.03 -1.80
N LEU A 108 -11.61 -11.27 -1.64
CA LEU A 108 -12.77 -11.62 -0.81
C LEU A 108 -12.36 -12.51 0.35
N LEU A 109 -13.07 -12.38 1.47
CA LEU A 109 -12.97 -13.26 2.62
C LEU A 109 -14.24 -14.11 2.72
N SER A 110 -14.08 -15.37 3.08
CA SER A 110 -15.18 -16.29 3.34
C SER A 110 -14.74 -17.40 4.28
N THR A 111 -15.67 -17.87 5.11
CA THR A 111 -15.54 -19.10 5.91
C THR A 111 -15.65 -20.35 5.04
N ASN A 112 -16.28 -20.24 3.87
CA ASN A 112 -16.49 -21.32 2.93
C ASN A 112 -15.54 -21.20 1.74
N ASN A 113 -15.13 -22.35 1.20
CA ASN A 113 -14.24 -22.41 0.04
C ASN A 113 -15.02 -22.52 -1.28
N SER A 114 -16.09 -21.74 -1.41
CA SER A 114 -16.94 -21.69 -2.61
C SER A 114 -16.27 -20.88 -3.73
N GLU A 115 -16.72 -21.09 -4.96
CA GLU A 115 -16.31 -20.26 -6.10
C GLU A 115 -17.06 -18.92 -6.07
N TYR A 116 -16.32 -17.83 -5.84
CA TYR A 116 -16.85 -16.47 -5.91
C TYR A 116 -16.35 -15.77 -7.16
N ASN A 117 -17.24 -15.03 -7.83
CA ASN A 117 -16.88 -14.21 -8.97
C ASN A 117 -16.82 -12.72 -8.57
N VAL A 118 -15.88 -11.99 -9.16
CA VAL A 118 -15.76 -10.53 -9.01
C VAL A 118 -15.74 -9.93 -10.41
N VAL A 119 -16.76 -9.14 -10.71
CA VAL A 119 -16.97 -8.50 -12.00
C VAL A 119 -16.77 -7.00 -11.84
N LEU A 120 -16.05 -6.39 -12.78
CA LEU A 120 -15.96 -4.93 -12.91
C LEU A 120 -16.99 -4.52 -13.97
N GLU A 121 -18.12 -3.97 -13.53
CA GLU A 121 -19.20 -3.56 -14.44
C GLU A 121 -18.81 -2.31 -15.25
N HIS A 122 -18.20 -1.33 -14.59
CA HIS A 122 -17.79 -0.08 -15.19
C HIS A 122 -16.49 0.44 -14.57
N ALA A 123 -15.64 1.09 -15.37
CA ALA A 123 -14.40 1.70 -14.92
C ALA A 123 -14.14 3.00 -15.68
N SER A 124 -13.98 4.10 -14.94
CA SER A 124 -13.67 5.43 -15.48
C SER A 124 -12.43 6.04 -14.83
N LEU A 125 -11.67 6.81 -15.61
CA LEU A 125 -10.55 7.61 -15.12
C LEU A 125 -10.89 9.09 -15.20
N PHE A 126 -10.93 9.76 -14.06
CA PHE A 126 -11.13 11.21 -13.98
C PHE A 126 -9.77 11.91 -13.94
N VAL A 127 -9.52 12.80 -14.91
CA VAL A 127 -8.25 13.54 -15.02
C VAL A 127 -8.52 15.04 -15.01
N ARG A 128 -7.80 15.77 -14.14
CA ARG A 128 -7.85 17.23 -14.10
C ARG A 128 -7.09 17.83 -15.28
N LYS A 129 -7.80 18.53 -16.17
CA LYS A 129 -7.21 19.34 -17.25
C LYS A 129 -7.21 20.82 -16.87
N VAL A 130 -6.08 21.51 -17.07
CA VAL A 130 -5.94 22.94 -16.77
C VAL A 130 -5.79 23.72 -18.07
N LYS A 131 -6.63 24.74 -18.25
CA LYS A 131 -6.51 25.70 -19.35
C LYS A 131 -5.53 26.80 -18.93
N VAL A 132 -4.44 26.94 -19.67
CA VAL A 132 -3.40 27.95 -19.43
C VAL A 132 -3.57 29.13 -20.40
N SER A 133 -3.07 30.31 -20.04
CA SER A 133 -3.06 31.46 -20.94
C SER A 133 -2.11 31.25 -22.13
N PRO A 134 -2.32 31.96 -23.25
CA PRO A 134 -1.43 31.86 -24.41
C PRO A 134 0.04 32.18 -24.08
N GLY A 135 0.27 33.20 -23.23
CA GLY A 135 1.61 33.57 -22.78
C GLY A 135 2.34 32.47 -22.01
N VAL A 136 1.63 31.74 -21.13
CA VAL A 136 2.19 30.59 -20.41
C VAL A 136 2.49 29.44 -21.37
N SER A 137 1.61 29.19 -22.34
CA SER A 137 1.81 28.15 -23.35
C SER A 137 3.06 28.43 -24.22
N LEU A 138 3.22 29.68 -24.68
CA LEU A 138 4.38 30.12 -25.43
C LEU A 138 5.66 30.07 -24.58
N GLY A 139 5.58 30.46 -23.30
CA GLY A 139 6.68 30.36 -22.36
C GLY A 139 7.15 28.92 -22.16
N HIS A 140 6.21 27.97 -22.03
CA HIS A 140 6.53 26.54 -21.97
C HIS A 140 7.20 26.04 -23.26
N ALA A 141 6.69 26.42 -24.44
CA ALA A 141 7.30 26.05 -25.72
C ALA A 141 8.76 26.55 -25.81
N LYS A 142 9.01 27.83 -25.54
CA LYS A 142 10.38 28.41 -25.53
C LYS A 142 11.30 27.78 -24.47
N ALA A 143 10.77 27.39 -23.32
CA ALA A 143 11.56 26.73 -22.28
C ALA A 143 11.95 25.29 -22.68
N LEU A 144 11.05 24.58 -23.38
CA LEU A 144 11.26 23.22 -23.86
C LEU A 144 12.28 23.14 -25.00
N GLU A 145 12.46 24.21 -25.79
CA GLU A 145 13.56 24.34 -26.75
C GLU A 145 14.93 24.29 -26.07
N LYS A 146 15.03 24.76 -24.82
CA LYS A 146 16.30 24.85 -24.08
C LYS A 146 16.53 23.67 -23.15
N THR A 147 15.47 23.20 -22.48
CA THR A 147 15.58 22.17 -21.43
C THR A 147 14.34 21.29 -21.36
N SER A 148 14.53 20.00 -21.08
CA SER A 148 13.40 19.07 -20.91
C SER A 148 12.63 19.30 -19.61
N ALA A 149 11.32 19.04 -19.65
CA ALA A 149 10.50 19.04 -18.45
C ALA A 149 10.93 17.95 -17.46
N LYS A 150 11.08 18.33 -16.19
CA LYS A 150 11.49 17.42 -15.12
C LYS A 150 10.32 17.13 -14.18
N TYR A 151 10.02 15.85 -14.02
CA TYR A 151 9.01 15.34 -13.09
C TYR A 151 9.71 14.56 -11.97
N PRO A 152 9.89 15.15 -10.78
CA PRO A 152 10.41 14.43 -9.62
C PRO A 152 9.43 13.33 -9.22
N ILE A 153 9.95 12.14 -8.94
CA ILE A 153 9.15 10.97 -8.59
C ILE A 153 9.79 10.28 -7.39
N TYR A 154 8.97 10.00 -6.36
CA TYR A 154 9.34 9.07 -5.30
C TYR A 154 8.96 7.66 -5.74
N ARG A 155 9.93 6.76 -5.80
CA ARG A 155 9.68 5.37 -6.18
C ARG A 155 9.36 4.56 -4.93
N VAL A 156 8.18 3.94 -4.93
CA VAL A 156 7.84 2.90 -3.97
C VAL A 156 8.03 1.55 -4.63
N VAL A 157 8.86 0.71 -4.02
CA VAL A 157 9.19 -0.64 -4.48
C VAL A 157 8.87 -1.59 -3.36
N CYS A 158 7.95 -2.52 -3.62
CA CYS A 158 7.63 -3.60 -2.71
C CYS A 158 8.42 -4.85 -3.13
N LYS A 159 8.92 -5.60 -2.15
CA LYS A 159 9.57 -6.90 -2.36
C LYS A 159 9.05 -7.87 -1.31
N THR A 160 8.97 -9.14 -1.69
CA THR A 160 8.48 -10.22 -0.82
C THR A 160 9.54 -11.30 -0.74
N TYR A 161 9.79 -11.80 0.47
CA TYR A 161 10.70 -12.91 0.72
C TYR A 161 9.96 -13.97 1.54
N SER A 162 10.18 -15.24 1.22
CA SER A 162 9.58 -16.36 1.95
C SER A 162 10.52 -16.81 3.05
N VAL A 163 10.04 -16.78 4.30
CA VAL A 163 10.74 -17.33 5.46
C VAL A 163 10.17 -18.73 5.75
N PRO A 164 10.98 -19.80 5.73
CA PRO A 164 10.51 -21.15 6.03
C PRO A 164 9.99 -21.28 7.46
N LYS A 165 9.03 -22.19 7.66
CA LYS A 165 8.52 -22.52 9.00
C LYS A 165 9.63 -23.14 9.83
N GLY A 166 9.82 -22.67 11.06
CA GLY A 166 10.83 -23.16 11.99
C GLY A 166 12.19 -22.45 11.89
N SER A 167 12.38 -21.56 10.91
CA SER A 167 13.58 -20.72 10.84
C SER A 167 13.61 -19.71 11.99
N LEU A 168 14.70 -19.72 12.77
CA LEU A 168 14.95 -18.76 13.84
C LEU A 168 15.63 -17.48 13.35
N SER A 169 16.33 -17.55 12.21
CA SER A 169 17.04 -16.45 11.59
C SER A 169 16.77 -16.41 10.09
N PHE A 170 16.64 -15.20 9.54
CA PHE A 170 16.53 -14.97 8.11
C PHE A 170 17.41 -13.78 7.73
N MET A 171 18.27 -13.96 6.73
CA MET A 171 19.14 -12.92 6.19
C MET A 171 18.91 -12.85 4.69
N GLN A 172 18.76 -11.62 4.18
CA GLN A 172 18.58 -11.37 2.76
C GLN A 172 19.54 -10.27 2.33
N ASP A 173 20.54 -10.65 1.54
CA ASP A 173 21.47 -9.70 0.94
C ASP A 173 20.86 -9.04 -0.29
N ASN A 174 21.42 -7.88 -0.67
CA ASN A 174 21.08 -7.18 -1.90
C ASN A 174 19.58 -6.87 -2.05
N VAL A 175 18.91 -6.56 -0.92
CA VAL A 175 17.47 -6.25 -0.87
C VAL A 175 17.11 -5.15 -1.87
N PHE A 176 17.95 -4.14 -2.04
CA PHE A 176 17.78 -3.12 -3.08
C PHE A 176 19.11 -2.89 -3.80
N LEU A 177 19.08 -2.90 -5.13
CA LEU A 177 20.24 -2.64 -5.98
C LEU A 177 20.10 -1.25 -6.62
N GLY A 178 21.17 -0.47 -6.58
CA GLY A 178 21.20 0.88 -7.16
C GLY A 178 20.64 1.95 -6.23
N SER A 179 19.38 2.37 -6.42
CA SER A 179 18.81 3.48 -5.66
C SER A 179 18.53 3.09 -4.21
N MET A 180 19.20 3.75 -3.26
CA MET A 180 19.00 3.55 -1.83
C MET A 180 17.60 4.04 -1.39
N PRO A 181 16.81 3.18 -0.70
CA PRO A 181 15.53 3.61 -0.15
C PRO A 181 15.72 4.59 1.00
N LYS A 182 14.88 5.63 1.06
CA LYS A 182 14.86 6.57 2.20
C LYS A 182 14.08 6.06 3.40
N ARG A 183 13.22 5.05 3.19
CA ARG A 183 12.33 4.46 4.19
C ARG A 183 12.11 2.99 3.86
N LEU A 184 12.12 2.15 4.88
CA LEU A 184 11.77 0.74 4.80
C LEU A 184 10.54 0.48 5.66
N ILE A 185 9.59 -0.27 5.11
CA ILE A 185 8.42 -0.76 5.83
C ILE A 185 8.49 -2.28 5.71
N ILE A 186 8.59 -2.95 6.85
CA ILE A 186 8.71 -4.40 6.92
C ILE A 186 7.42 -4.94 7.53
N THR A 187 6.81 -5.90 6.84
CA THR A 187 5.57 -6.54 7.28
C THR A 187 5.70 -8.04 7.08
N PHE A 188 5.01 -8.82 7.91
CA PHE A 188 4.95 -10.27 7.76
C PHE A 188 3.51 -10.71 7.65
N VAL A 189 3.25 -11.63 6.74
CA VAL A 189 1.94 -12.21 6.47
C VAL A 189 2.12 -13.68 6.11
N LYS A 190 1.11 -14.52 6.34
CA LYS A 190 1.16 -15.92 5.93
C LYS A 190 1.27 -16.02 4.42
N ASN A 191 2.16 -16.87 3.91
CA ASN A 191 2.34 -17.09 2.48
C ASN A 191 1.03 -17.52 1.78
N ALA A 192 0.21 -18.34 2.45
CA ALA A 192 -1.08 -18.75 1.91
C ALA A 192 -2.05 -17.56 1.69
N ALA A 193 -1.99 -16.53 2.54
CA ALA A 193 -2.81 -15.33 2.37
C ALA A 193 -2.32 -14.47 1.17
N ILE A 194 -1.00 -14.34 0.97
CA ILE A 194 -0.43 -13.67 -0.21
C ILE A 194 -0.92 -14.33 -1.51
N ASN A 195 -0.98 -15.66 -1.55
CA ASN A 195 -1.39 -16.42 -2.73
C ASN A 195 -2.92 -16.47 -2.94
N GLY A 196 -3.69 -15.93 -2.00
CA GLY A 196 -5.14 -15.92 -1.99
C GLY A 196 -5.72 -17.19 -1.37
N GLN A 197 -6.37 -17.03 -0.23
CA GLN A 197 -7.15 -18.06 0.44
C GLN A 197 -8.31 -17.37 1.15
N TYR A 198 -9.56 -17.76 0.84
CA TYR A 198 -10.75 -17.09 1.37
C TYR A 198 -10.79 -16.98 2.90
N SER A 199 -10.27 -17.99 3.59
CA SER A 199 -10.22 -18.05 5.05
C SER A 199 -9.07 -17.27 5.68
N LEU A 200 -8.25 -16.54 4.89
CA LEU A 200 -7.10 -15.79 5.39
C LEU A 200 -7.06 -14.37 4.80
N ASN A 201 -7.10 -13.38 5.68
CA ASN A 201 -6.94 -11.98 5.30
C ASN A 201 -5.49 -11.68 4.85
N PRO A 202 -5.25 -11.24 3.60
CA PRO A 202 -3.91 -10.90 3.11
C PRO A 202 -3.31 -9.66 3.76
N PHE A 203 -4.10 -8.87 4.49
CA PHE A 203 -3.67 -7.68 5.22
C PHE A 203 -3.56 -7.90 6.73
N ASN A 204 -3.69 -9.15 7.20
CA ASN A 204 -3.44 -9.51 8.59
C ASN A 204 -1.93 -9.64 8.86
N PHE A 205 -1.29 -8.49 9.09
CA PHE A 205 0.12 -8.44 9.41
C PHE A 205 0.38 -8.91 10.85
N LYS A 206 1.35 -9.81 11.01
CA LYS A 206 1.74 -10.35 12.32
C LYS A 206 3.20 -10.04 12.61
N HIS A 207 3.56 -9.97 13.88
CA HIS A 207 4.95 -9.80 14.30
C HIS A 207 5.72 -11.13 14.39
N TYR A 208 5.02 -12.27 14.48
CA TYR A 208 5.61 -13.62 14.60
C TYR A 208 6.70 -13.74 15.68
N LYS A 209 6.56 -13.00 16.79
CA LYS A 209 7.54 -12.94 17.87
C LYS A 209 8.97 -12.58 17.41
N LEU A 210 9.11 -11.79 16.35
CA LEU A 210 10.41 -11.24 15.93
C LEU A 210 11.08 -10.55 17.12
N ASN A 211 12.28 -10.96 17.51
CA ASN A 211 12.98 -10.41 18.67
C ASN A 211 14.18 -9.52 18.27
N PHE A 212 14.63 -9.62 17.03
CA PHE A 212 15.79 -8.88 16.53
C PHE A 212 15.62 -8.53 15.04
N LEU A 213 15.93 -7.28 14.69
CA LEU A 213 15.96 -6.80 13.31
C LEU A 213 17.21 -5.93 13.09
N GLY A 214 18.13 -6.43 12.28
CA GLY A 214 19.28 -5.70 11.76
C GLY A 214 19.07 -5.32 10.30
N ILE A 215 19.39 -4.08 9.96
CA ILE A 215 19.43 -3.59 8.57
C ILE A 215 20.84 -3.07 8.35
N TYR A 216 21.45 -3.45 7.24
CA TYR A 216 22.85 -3.13 6.94
C TYR A 216 22.93 -2.42 5.59
N LEU A 217 23.72 -1.36 5.54
CA LEU A 217 24.10 -0.63 4.34
C LEU A 217 25.61 -0.76 4.20
N ASP A 218 26.07 -1.43 3.14
CA ASP A 218 27.49 -1.66 2.85
C ASP A 218 28.26 -2.21 4.08
N GLY A 219 27.64 -3.17 4.77
CA GLY A 219 28.18 -3.81 5.98
C GLY A 219 28.00 -3.00 7.28
N GLN A 220 27.55 -1.76 7.22
CA GLN A 220 27.32 -0.91 8.40
C GLN A 220 25.86 -0.98 8.87
N PRO A 221 25.58 -1.16 10.18
CA PRO A 221 24.22 -1.23 10.69
C PRO A 221 23.52 0.14 10.62
N VAL A 222 22.30 0.15 10.09
CA VAL A 222 21.45 1.34 9.96
C VAL A 222 20.03 1.02 10.45
N PRO A 223 19.58 1.56 11.60
CA PRO A 223 20.29 2.47 12.50
C PRO A 223 21.45 1.77 13.25
N CYS A 224 22.40 2.55 13.81
CA CYS A 224 23.62 2.03 14.44
C CYS A 224 23.39 0.91 15.46
N LYS A 225 22.26 0.97 16.19
CA LYS A 225 21.80 -0.13 17.05
C LYS A 225 20.69 -0.89 16.33
N PRO A 226 20.75 -2.22 16.22
CA PRO A 226 19.63 -3.03 15.77
C PRO A 226 18.34 -2.75 16.56
N ILE A 227 17.21 -3.14 15.99
CA ILE A 227 15.92 -3.09 16.67
C ILE A 227 15.75 -4.41 17.42
N GLU A 228 15.75 -4.33 18.75
CA GLU A 228 15.43 -5.43 19.64
C GLU A 228 13.98 -5.30 20.10
N LEU A 229 13.29 -6.44 20.17
CA LEU A 229 11.85 -6.53 20.41
C LEU A 229 11.60 -7.62 21.43
N ASN A 230 10.82 -7.31 22.47
CA ASN A 230 10.25 -8.33 23.34
C ASN A 230 8.78 -8.00 23.57
N TYR A 231 7.91 -8.81 22.95
CA TYR A 231 6.46 -8.64 23.03
C TYR A 231 5.86 -9.13 24.36
N GLU A 232 6.52 -10.05 25.06
CA GLU A 232 6.05 -10.59 26.34
C GLU A 232 6.25 -9.59 27.48
N SER A 233 7.33 -8.81 27.43
CA SER A 233 7.63 -7.73 28.37
C SER A 233 7.25 -6.33 27.86
N GLU A 234 6.51 -6.24 26.74
CA GLU A 234 6.15 -4.99 26.06
C GLU A 234 7.31 -4.04 25.69
N ASN A 235 8.52 -4.58 25.58
CA ASN A 235 9.73 -3.85 25.22
C ASN A 235 9.88 -3.75 23.70
N TYR A 236 9.04 -2.93 23.08
CA TYR A 236 9.10 -2.64 21.63
C TYR A 236 8.86 -1.15 21.31
N ILE A 237 8.90 -0.27 22.32
CA ILE A 237 8.55 1.15 22.17
C ILE A 237 9.44 1.88 21.15
N ARG A 238 10.72 1.51 21.06
CA ARG A 238 11.65 2.08 20.09
C ARG A 238 11.24 1.72 18.65
N ALA A 239 10.76 0.51 18.42
CA ALA A 239 10.25 0.09 17.12
C ALA A 239 8.92 0.79 16.79
N TYR A 240 8.01 0.92 17.77
CA TYR A 240 6.77 1.67 17.59
C TYR A 240 7.03 3.15 17.25
N HIS A 241 7.91 3.82 17.99
CA HIS A 241 8.33 5.19 17.69
C HIS A 241 9.02 5.33 16.32
N SER A 242 9.68 4.27 15.84
CA SER A 242 10.30 4.26 14.50
C SER A 242 9.28 4.44 13.36
N LEU A 243 8.02 4.00 13.57
CA LEU A 243 6.94 4.25 12.61
C LEU A 243 6.74 5.75 12.44
N PHE A 244 6.54 6.51 13.51
CA PHE A 244 6.23 7.94 13.43
C PHE A 244 7.42 8.78 13.01
N SER A 245 8.63 8.44 13.45
CA SER A 245 9.85 9.14 13.02
C SER A 245 10.16 8.94 11.54
N GLY A 246 9.67 7.85 10.94
CA GLY A 246 9.71 7.64 9.50
C GLY A 246 8.66 8.44 8.72
N PHE A 247 7.53 8.80 9.32
CA PHE A 247 6.40 9.51 8.68
C PHE A 247 6.24 10.95 9.21
N ASN A 248 5.14 11.64 8.85
CA ASN A 248 4.81 12.92 9.44
C ASN A 248 4.35 12.71 10.88
N ARG A 249 5.19 13.09 11.85
CA ARG A 249 4.97 12.88 13.29
C ARG A 249 3.61 13.39 13.80
N ASP A 250 3.11 14.45 13.18
CA ASP A 250 1.89 15.14 13.64
C ASP A 250 0.61 14.57 13.02
N LYS A 251 0.73 13.61 12.10
CA LYS A 251 -0.41 12.92 11.49
C LYS A 251 -0.55 11.54 12.12
N GLY A 252 -1.61 11.32 12.90
CA GLY A 252 -1.93 10.00 13.44
C GLY A 252 -2.03 8.96 12.31
N ILE A 253 -1.40 7.80 12.48
CA ILE A 253 -1.36 6.74 11.45
C ILE A 253 -2.42 5.66 11.67
N TYR A 254 -3.37 5.87 12.59
CA TYR A 254 -4.44 4.91 12.92
C TYR A 254 -3.88 3.53 13.34
N ILE A 255 -2.68 3.50 13.92
CA ILE A 255 -2.05 2.33 14.55
C ILE A 255 -1.80 2.72 16.01
N SER A 256 -2.30 1.91 16.93
CA SER A 256 -2.09 2.01 18.37
C SER A 256 -0.98 1.06 18.83
N ARG A 257 -0.40 1.36 20.00
CA ARG A 257 0.46 0.41 20.72
C ARG A 257 -0.35 -0.74 21.33
N GLU A 258 -1.59 -0.43 21.73
CA GLU A 258 -2.60 -1.34 22.27
C GLU A 258 -3.22 -2.20 21.16
#